data_AF-A0A523AME2-F1
#
_entry.id   AF-A0A523AME2-F1
#
_cell.length_a   1.000
_cell.length_b   1.000
_cell.length_c   1.000
_cell.angle_alpha   90.00
_cell.angle_beta   90.00
_cell.angle_gamma   90.00
#
_symmetry.space_group_name_H-M   'P 1'
#
loop_
_entity.id
_entity.type
_entity.pdbx_description
1 polymer ?
#
loop_
_entity_poly.entity_id
_entity_poly.type
_entity_poly.pdbx_seq_one_letter_code
_entity_poly.pdbx_strand_id
1 'polypeptide(L)'
;MEKRLKENLLAEEIKRIAERDLDLAEKLAESIQDCEAKVMAFLNLYFVSKDQEFVKKALRIARNDEDFLRIVEVSGLDIVELINNAYRRDLAYAYLFERTGKFEYLVKISDRKIASASMKRISEKLSFPQSLEMAKEIPDPYYRCLALMQISEKEGVDLGKEIMESLDGIENPWLQKWLRRRLAEKSNR
;
A
#
# COMPACT_ATOMS: atom_id res chain seq x y z
N MET A 1 -13.39 12.97 22.91
CA MET A 1 -13.86 13.17 21.52
C MET A 1 -13.64 14.61 21.08
N GLU A 2 -14.13 15.61 21.82
CA GLU A 2 -13.97 17.04 21.50
C GLU A 2 -12.51 17.51 21.39
N LYS A 3 -11.62 17.04 22.28
CA LYS A 3 -10.18 17.37 22.22
C LYS A 3 -9.50 16.87 20.93
N ARG A 4 -9.77 15.63 20.53
CA ARG A 4 -9.22 15.03 19.30
C ARG A 4 -9.70 15.79 18.06
N LEU A 5 -10.98 16.17 18.03
CA LEU A 5 -11.53 16.97 16.93
C LEU A 5 -10.83 18.33 16.81
N LYS A 6 -10.59 19.02 17.94
CA LYS A 6 -9.86 20.29 17.96
C LYS A 6 -8.43 20.14 17.45
N GLU A 7 -7.74 19.08 17.84
CA GLU A 7 -6.37 18.81 17.39
C GLU A 7 -6.30 18.46 15.89
N ASN A 8 -7.30 17.76 15.35
CA ASN A 8 -7.40 17.53 13.90
C ASN A 8 -7.63 18.83 13.12
N LEU A 9 -8.54 19.69 13.59
CA LEU A 9 -8.77 20.99 12.95
C LEU A 9 -7.50 21.87 13.01
N LEU A 10 -6.79 21.86 14.13
CA LEU A 10 -5.52 22.56 14.24
C LEU A 10 -4.49 22.01 13.25
N ALA A 11 -4.40 20.69 13.09
CA ALA A 11 -3.50 20.06 12.12
C ALA A 11 -3.80 20.52 10.68
N GLU A 12 -5.07 20.67 10.31
CA GLU A 12 -5.48 21.19 9.00
C GLU A 12 -5.11 22.68 8.82
N GLU A 13 -5.21 23.48 9.89
CA GLU A 13 -4.87 24.91 9.85
C GLU A 13 -3.36 25.18 9.81
N ILE A 14 -2.54 24.25 10.30
CA ILE A 14 -1.08 24.41 10.36
C ILE A 14 -0.47 24.77 9.01
N LYS A 15 -1.02 24.25 7.90
CA LYS A 15 -0.55 24.63 6.56
C LYS A 15 -0.67 26.14 6.32
N ARG A 16 -1.82 26.74 6.64
CA ARG A 16 -2.07 28.18 6.44
C ARG A 16 -1.23 29.04 7.39
N ILE A 17 -1.00 28.55 8.60
CA ILE A 17 -0.13 29.23 9.58
C ILE A 17 1.32 29.20 9.07
N ALA A 18 1.80 28.04 8.61
CA ALA A 18 3.15 27.85 8.11
C ALA A 18 3.50 28.69 6.87
N GLU A 19 2.51 28.98 6.02
CA GLU A 19 2.67 29.90 4.87
C GLU A 19 2.98 31.35 5.31
N ARG A 20 2.73 31.70 6.57
CA ARG A 20 2.96 33.04 7.14
C ARG A 20 4.10 33.05 8.17
N ASP A 21 4.14 32.03 9.02
CA ASP A 21 5.08 31.90 10.13
C ASP A 21 5.33 30.40 10.41
N LEU A 22 6.45 29.89 9.87
CA LEU A 22 6.81 28.49 9.98
C LEU A 22 7.18 28.09 11.42
N ASP A 23 7.86 28.98 12.15
CA ASP A 23 8.30 28.71 13.53
C ASP A 23 7.11 28.60 14.48
N LEU A 24 6.10 29.47 14.32
CA LEU A 24 4.85 29.37 15.08
C LEU A 24 4.11 28.08 14.74
N ALA A 25 4.00 27.75 13.46
CA ALA A 25 3.32 26.54 13.00
C ALA A 25 3.99 25.26 13.54
N GLU A 26 5.33 25.24 13.61
CA GLU A 26 6.08 24.14 14.20
C GLU A 26 5.81 24.00 15.70
N LYS A 27 5.85 25.08 16.47
CA LYS A 27 5.51 25.04 17.91
C LYS A 27 4.09 24.52 18.15
N LEU A 28 3.14 24.93 17.30
CA LEU A 28 1.76 24.45 17.37
C LEU A 28 1.68 22.95 17.02
N ALA A 29 2.39 22.48 15.99
CA ALA A 29 2.48 21.06 15.66
C ALA A 29 3.04 20.23 16.81
N GLU A 30 4.10 20.73 17.47
CA GLU A 30 4.71 20.06 18.61
C GLU A 30 3.78 19.98 19.83
N SER A 31 2.86 20.92 19.98
CA SER A 31 1.89 20.95 21.08
C SER A 31 0.77 19.91 20.96
N ILE A 32 0.50 19.41 19.75
CA ILE A 32 -0.52 18.40 19.48
C ILE A 32 -0.19 17.09 20.21
N GLN A 33 -1.21 16.47 20.82
CA GLN A 33 -1.07 15.24 21.61
C GLN A 33 -1.56 14.00 20.85
N ASP A 34 -2.64 14.12 20.09
CA ASP A 34 -3.14 13.06 19.23
C ASP A 34 -2.11 12.74 18.14
N CYS A 35 -1.75 11.45 18.03
CA CYS A 35 -0.66 11.03 17.16
C CYS A 35 -0.99 11.23 15.68
N GLU A 36 -2.23 10.96 15.27
CA GLU A 36 -2.66 11.09 13.88
C GLU A 36 -2.67 12.58 13.47
N ALA A 37 -3.28 13.43 14.32
CA ALA A 37 -3.27 14.88 14.14
C ALA A 37 -1.84 15.42 14.06
N LYS A 38 -0.93 14.90 14.91
CA LYS A 38 0.46 15.35 14.93
C LYS A 38 1.24 14.92 13.69
N VAL A 39 1.03 13.71 13.18
CA VAL A 39 1.60 13.27 11.89
C VAL A 39 1.11 14.19 10.78
N MET A 40 -0.20 14.48 10.72
CA MET A 40 -0.77 15.38 9.73
C MET A 40 -0.19 16.80 9.81
N ALA A 41 -0.02 17.33 11.01
CA ALA A 41 0.60 18.62 11.24
C ALA A 41 2.02 18.70 10.66
N PHE A 42 2.87 17.69 10.94
CA PHE A 42 4.22 17.65 10.38
C PHE A 42 4.24 17.44 8.87
N LEU A 43 3.31 16.68 8.30
CA LEU A 43 3.18 16.55 6.84
C LEU A 43 2.76 17.87 6.18
N ASN A 44 1.90 18.65 6.84
CA ASN A 44 1.54 20.00 6.37
C ASN A 44 2.73 20.97 6.42
N LEU A 45 3.56 20.90 7.47
CA LEU A 45 4.81 21.67 7.55
C LEU A 45 5.79 21.29 6.44
N TYR A 46 5.97 19.99 6.19
CA TYR A 46 6.76 19.50 5.07
C TYR A 46 6.22 19.99 3.73
N PHE A 47 4.90 19.98 3.53
CA PHE A 47 4.30 20.41 2.28
C PHE A 47 4.67 21.85 1.91
N VAL A 48 4.72 22.75 2.90
CA VAL A 48 5.05 24.18 2.72
C VAL A 48 6.57 24.39 2.62
N SER A 49 7.33 23.85 3.56
CA SER A 49 8.78 24.12 3.69
C SER A 49 9.67 23.26 2.78
N LYS A 50 9.20 22.07 2.39
CA LYS A 50 9.97 20.98 1.80
C LYS A 50 11.12 20.47 2.69
N ASP A 51 11.11 20.78 3.99
CA ASP A 51 12.13 20.29 4.93
C ASP A 51 11.85 18.84 5.36
N GLN A 52 12.78 17.96 5.01
CA GLN A 52 12.75 16.53 5.30
C GLN A 52 12.76 16.22 6.81
N GLU A 53 13.22 17.13 7.67
CA GLU A 53 13.19 16.89 9.12
C GLU A 53 11.76 16.78 9.64
N PHE A 54 10.79 17.49 9.06
CA PHE A 54 9.38 17.33 9.44
C PHE A 54 8.85 15.94 9.13
N VAL A 55 9.27 15.34 8.03
CA VAL A 55 8.83 13.97 7.74
C VAL A 55 9.54 12.96 8.64
N LYS A 56 10.81 13.18 8.98
CA LYS A 56 11.50 12.36 10.00
C LYS A 56 10.80 12.46 11.36
N LYS A 57 10.35 13.66 11.76
CA LYS A 57 9.52 13.84 12.97
C LYS A 57 8.22 13.04 12.86
N ALA A 58 7.51 13.13 11.73
CA ALA A 58 6.29 12.35 11.48
C ALA A 58 6.53 10.83 11.59
N LEU A 59 7.60 10.31 10.98
CA LEU A 59 7.98 8.89 11.03
C LEU A 59 8.28 8.41 12.46
N ARG A 60 8.92 9.23 13.29
CA ARG A 60 9.21 8.89 14.70
C ARG A 60 7.92 8.75 15.54
N ILE A 61 6.83 9.38 15.11
CA ILE A 61 5.56 9.43 15.85
C ILE A 61 4.56 8.40 15.32
N ALA A 62 4.64 8.05 14.03
CA ALA A 62 3.77 7.07 13.37
C ALA A 62 3.72 5.73 14.12
N ARG A 63 2.51 5.25 14.41
CA ARG A 63 2.30 4.06 15.24
C ARG A 63 1.78 2.87 14.46
N ASN A 64 0.88 3.11 13.52
CA ASN A 64 0.19 2.09 12.74
C ASN A 64 0.52 2.20 11.25
N ASP A 65 0.14 1.20 10.46
CA ASP A 65 0.47 1.15 9.03
C ASP A 65 -0.18 2.29 8.24
N GLU A 66 -1.34 2.78 8.65
CA GLU A 66 -2.02 3.91 8.00
C GLU A 66 -1.20 5.22 8.12
N ASP A 67 -0.60 5.48 9.29
CA ASP A 67 0.28 6.63 9.50
C ASP A 67 1.47 6.59 8.53
N PHE A 68 2.13 5.43 8.40
CA PHE A 68 3.28 5.26 7.50
C PHE A 68 2.88 5.43 6.03
N LEU A 69 1.76 4.84 5.62
CA LEU A 69 1.29 4.96 4.25
C LEU A 69 0.92 6.42 3.90
N ARG A 70 0.30 7.15 4.84
CA ARG A 70 -0.01 8.58 4.65
C ARG A 70 1.26 9.42 4.54
N ILE A 71 2.28 9.12 5.34
CA ILE A 71 3.59 9.78 5.23
C ILE A 71 4.20 9.52 3.84
N VAL A 72 4.23 8.27 3.40
CA VAL A 72 4.78 7.87 2.09
C VAL A 72 4.02 8.53 0.94
N GLU A 73 2.70 8.63 1.04
CA GLU A 73 1.85 9.28 0.06
C GLU A 73 2.21 10.76 -0.15
N VAL A 74 2.45 11.49 0.93
CA VAL A 74 2.75 12.93 0.87
C VAL A 74 4.21 13.18 0.45
N SER A 75 5.12 12.29 0.85
CA SER A 75 6.56 12.56 0.77
C SER A 75 7.31 11.81 -0.33
N GLY A 76 6.77 10.70 -0.83
CA GLY A 76 7.36 9.95 -1.94
C GLY A 76 8.46 8.98 -1.53
N LEU A 77 9.31 8.64 -2.51
CA LEU A 77 10.25 7.50 -2.45
C LEU A 77 11.38 7.69 -1.42
N ASP A 78 11.93 8.90 -1.31
CA ASP A 78 13.14 9.18 -0.51
C ASP A 78 12.97 8.84 0.97
N ILE A 79 11.71 8.70 1.41
CA ILE A 79 11.33 8.51 2.81
C ILE A 79 11.13 7.03 3.13
N VAL A 80 10.83 6.21 2.12
CA VAL A 80 10.66 4.76 2.29
C VAL A 80 11.94 4.12 2.84
N GLU A 81 13.10 4.60 2.40
CA GLU A 81 14.42 4.12 2.86
C GLU A 81 14.71 4.48 4.32
N LEU A 82 13.99 5.45 4.91
CA LEU A 82 14.10 5.82 6.31
C LEU A 82 13.24 4.92 7.23
N ILE A 83 12.41 4.05 6.67
CA ILE A 83 11.56 3.12 7.43
C ILE A 83 12.39 1.90 7.84
N ASN A 84 12.78 1.85 9.12
CA ASN A 84 13.61 0.77 9.66
C ASN A 84 12.91 -0.61 9.72
N ASN A 85 11.58 -0.63 9.80
CA ASN A 85 10.82 -1.88 9.85
C ASN A 85 10.64 -2.44 8.44
N ALA A 86 11.21 -3.63 8.18
CA ALA A 86 11.19 -4.26 6.86
C ALA A 86 9.76 -4.49 6.32
N TYR A 87 8.84 -4.98 7.15
CA TYR A 87 7.45 -5.19 6.76
C TYR A 87 6.76 -3.88 6.33
N ARG A 88 6.91 -2.81 7.12
CA ARG A 88 6.33 -1.50 6.79
C ARG A 88 6.95 -0.88 5.54
N ARG A 89 8.24 -1.09 5.34
CA ARG A 89 8.94 -0.65 4.14
C ARG A 89 8.42 -1.38 2.90
N ASP A 90 8.21 -2.70 2.99
CA ASP A 90 7.63 -3.50 1.92
C ASP A 90 6.18 -3.07 1.61
N LEU A 91 5.38 -2.75 2.63
CA LEU A 91 4.05 -2.16 2.43
C LEU A 91 4.10 -0.80 1.74
N ALA A 92 5.05 0.06 2.10
CA ALA A 92 5.22 1.36 1.47
C ALA A 92 5.61 1.22 -0.02
N TYR A 93 6.51 0.29 -0.35
CA TYR A 93 6.83 -0.03 -1.75
C TYR A 93 5.64 -0.61 -2.51
N ALA A 94 4.88 -1.51 -1.90
CA ALA A 94 3.66 -2.05 -2.49
C ALA A 94 2.64 -0.94 -2.80
N TYR A 95 2.45 0.00 -1.87
CA TYR A 95 1.59 1.16 -2.06
C TYR A 95 2.06 2.04 -3.22
N LEU A 96 3.36 2.37 -3.29
CA LEU A 96 3.91 3.16 -4.38
C LEU A 96 3.79 2.45 -5.73
N PHE A 97 4.05 1.14 -5.78
CA PHE A 97 3.84 0.32 -6.97
C PHE A 97 2.37 0.35 -7.41
N GLU A 98 1.43 0.16 -6.48
CA GLU A 98 -0.01 0.11 -6.78
C GLU A 98 -0.60 1.43 -7.28
N ARG A 99 0.00 2.54 -6.85
CA ARG A 99 -0.40 3.90 -7.22
C ARG A 99 0.21 4.34 -8.55
N THR A 100 1.46 3.98 -8.80
CA THR A 100 2.23 4.51 -9.94
C THR A 100 2.40 3.52 -11.09
N GLY A 101 2.21 2.22 -10.85
CA GLY A 101 2.49 1.15 -11.81
C GLY A 101 3.98 0.92 -12.10
N LYS A 102 4.89 1.59 -11.38
CA LYS A 102 6.32 1.49 -11.65
C LYS A 102 6.94 0.24 -11.00
N PHE A 103 7.47 -0.64 -11.83
CA PHE A 103 8.11 -1.89 -11.41
C PHE A 103 9.37 -1.69 -10.54
N GLU A 104 9.99 -0.52 -10.60
CA GLU A 104 11.15 -0.19 -9.74
C GLU A 104 10.82 -0.28 -8.24
N TYR A 105 9.55 -0.13 -7.86
CA TYR A 105 9.11 -0.30 -6.48
C TYR A 105 8.84 -1.76 -6.14
N LEU A 106 8.30 -2.54 -7.08
CA LEU A 106 8.04 -3.96 -6.89
C LEU A 106 9.32 -4.73 -6.59
N VAL A 107 10.42 -4.43 -7.31
CA VAL A 107 11.72 -5.11 -7.11
C VAL A 107 12.36 -4.82 -5.75
N LYS A 108 11.90 -3.78 -5.04
CA LYS A 108 12.37 -3.44 -3.70
C LYS A 108 11.59 -4.15 -2.58
N ILE A 109 10.48 -4.80 -2.90
CA ILE A 109 9.66 -5.55 -1.94
C ILE A 109 10.35 -6.89 -1.65
N SER A 110 10.79 -7.08 -0.41
CA SER A 110 11.48 -8.32 -0.01
C SER A 110 10.50 -9.46 0.31
N ASP A 111 9.34 -9.14 0.87
CA ASP A 111 8.31 -10.11 1.20
C ASP A 111 7.53 -10.54 -0.05
N ARG A 112 7.71 -11.82 -0.42
CA ARG A 112 7.07 -12.46 -1.58
C ARG A 112 5.54 -12.34 -1.54
N LYS A 113 4.90 -12.45 -0.38
CA LYS A 113 3.44 -12.39 -0.26
C LYS A 113 2.94 -10.97 -0.47
N ILE A 114 3.63 -9.97 0.08
CA ILE A 114 3.30 -8.55 -0.15
C ILE A 114 3.44 -8.22 -1.63
N ALA A 115 4.57 -8.59 -2.25
CA ALA A 115 4.81 -8.38 -3.69
C ALA A 115 3.71 -9.03 -4.54
N SER A 116 3.40 -10.30 -4.26
CA SER A 116 2.40 -11.07 -5.01
C SER A 116 0.99 -10.52 -4.84
N ALA A 117 0.61 -10.11 -3.62
CA ALA A 117 -0.68 -9.48 -3.36
C ALA A 117 -0.82 -8.14 -4.10
N SER A 118 0.26 -7.38 -4.17
CA SER A 118 0.32 -6.09 -4.86
C SER A 118 0.21 -6.26 -6.38
N MET A 119 0.95 -7.21 -6.96
CA MET A 119 0.84 -7.58 -8.38
C MET A 119 -0.57 -8.08 -8.73
N LYS A 120 -1.20 -8.88 -7.86
CA LYS A 120 -2.59 -9.30 -8.04
C LYS A 120 -3.52 -8.10 -8.17
N ARG A 121 -3.44 -7.12 -7.24
CA ARG A 121 -4.25 -5.88 -7.31
C ARG A 121 -3.97 -5.05 -8.56
N ILE A 122 -2.71 -4.96 -9.00
CA ILE A 122 -2.38 -4.26 -10.25
C ILE A 122 -2.93 -4.99 -11.47
N SER A 123 -2.83 -6.31 -11.53
CA SER A 123 -3.33 -7.11 -12.67
C SER A 123 -4.82 -6.86 -12.93
N GLU A 124 -5.62 -6.62 -11.88
CA GLU A 124 -7.06 -6.31 -11.99
C GLU A 124 -7.34 -4.95 -12.64
N LYS A 125 -6.42 -3.99 -12.47
CA LYS A 125 -6.52 -2.62 -13.01
C LYS A 125 -6.06 -2.53 -14.46
N LEU A 126 -5.27 -3.50 -14.93
CA LEU A 126 -4.76 -3.55 -16.29
C LEU A 126 -5.84 -4.07 -17.27
N SER A 127 -5.72 -3.64 -18.53
CA SER A 127 -6.48 -4.21 -19.65
C SER A 127 -5.91 -5.57 -20.06
N PHE A 128 -6.74 -6.40 -20.67
CA PHE A 128 -6.25 -7.57 -21.39
C PHE A 128 -5.49 -7.12 -22.66
N PRO A 129 -4.33 -7.72 -23.02
CA PRO A 129 -3.69 -8.89 -22.42
C PRO A 129 -2.70 -8.59 -21.28
N GLN A 130 -2.40 -7.32 -20.98
CA GLN A 130 -1.39 -6.96 -19.98
C GLN A 130 -1.72 -7.47 -18.56
N SER A 131 -3.01 -7.54 -18.23
CA SER A 131 -3.49 -8.15 -16.97
C SER A 131 -3.06 -9.60 -16.84
N LEU A 132 -3.12 -10.38 -17.93
CA LEU A 132 -2.73 -11.79 -17.96
C LEU A 132 -1.22 -11.96 -17.80
N GLU A 133 -0.43 -11.13 -18.50
CA GLU A 133 1.04 -11.14 -18.37
C GLU A 133 1.45 -10.86 -16.92
N MET A 134 0.90 -9.81 -16.31
CA MET A 134 1.14 -9.48 -14.91
C MET A 134 0.74 -10.63 -13.97
N ALA A 135 -0.41 -11.26 -14.21
CA ALA A 135 -0.89 -12.36 -13.37
C ALA A 135 0.02 -13.59 -13.43
N LYS A 136 0.55 -13.94 -14.61
CA LYS A 136 1.46 -15.08 -14.79
C LYS A 136 2.78 -14.91 -14.04
N GLU A 137 3.27 -13.68 -13.95
CA GLU A 137 4.51 -13.32 -13.24
C GLU A 137 4.37 -13.25 -11.72
N ILE A 138 3.15 -13.42 -11.16
CA ILE A 138 2.96 -13.39 -9.71
C ILE A 138 3.74 -14.54 -9.05
N PRO A 139 4.69 -14.24 -8.13
CA PRO A 139 5.55 -15.26 -7.56
C PRO A 139 4.80 -16.26 -6.67
N ASP A 140 3.92 -15.80 -5.80
CA ASP A 140 3.17 -16.66 -4.88
C ASP A 140 2.02 -17.38 -5.61
N PRO A 141 1.97 -18.73 -5.58
CA PRO A 141 1.00 -19.50 -6.36
C PRO A 141 -0.45 -19.28 -5.94
N TYR A 142 -0.71 -18.95 -4.67
CA TYR A 142 -2.06 -18.65 -4.20
C TYR A 142 -2.56 -17.34 -4.81
N TYR A 143 -1.75 -16.28 -4.76
CA TYR A 143 -2.12 -15.00 -5.38
C TYR A 143 -2.19 -15.09 -6.90
N ARG A 144 -1.30 -15.85 -7.53
CA ARG A 144 -1.33 -16.12 -8.97
C ARG A 144 -2.63 -16.82 -9.38
N CYS A 145 -3.00 -17.89 -8.67
CA CYS A 145 -4.24 -18.61 -8.91
C CYS A 145 -5.46 -17.67 -8.82
N LEU A 146 -5.52 -16.83 -7.77
CA LEU A 146 -6.62 -15.87 -7.61
C LEU A 146 -6.69 -14.84 -8.75
N ALA A 147 -5.55 -14.31 -9.19
CA ALA A 147 -5.48 -13.36 -10.29
C ALA A 147 -5.98 -13.98 -11.61
N LEU A 148 -5.48 -15.18 -11.94
CA LEU A 148 -5.88 -15.91 -13.16
C LEU A 148 -7.36 -16.26 -13.16
N MET A 149 -7.91 -16.70 -12.02
CA MET A 149 -9.35 -16.96 -11.87
C MET A 149 -10.19 -15.70 -12.14
N GLN A 150 -9.73 -14.55 -11.64
CA GLN A 150 -10.45 -13.28 -11.80
C GLN A 150 -10.38 -12.78 -13.24
N ILE A 151 -9.23 -12.92 -13.91
CA ILE A 151 -9.08 -12.54 -15.32
C ILE A 151 -9.91 -13.45 -16.23
N SER A 152 -9.89 -14.77 -16.00
CA SER A 152 -10.72 -15.72 -16.75
C SER A 152 -12.20 -15.36 -16.70
N GLU A 153 -12.70 -15.02 -15.51
CA GLU A 153 -14.08 -14.58 -15.30
C GLU A 153 -14.38 -13.23 -15.93
N LYS A 154 -13.51 -12.23 -15.76
CA LYS A 154 -13.71 -10.86 -16.26
C LYS A 154 -13.69 -10.80 -17.78
N GLU A 155 -12.75 -11.50 -18.41
CA GLU A 155 -12.48 -11.41 -19.84
C GLU A 155 -13.16 -12.54 -20.65
N GLY A 156 -13.74 -13.55 -19.98
CA GLY A 156 -14.39 -14.67 -20.64
C GLY A 156 -13.43 -15.62 -21.37
N VAL A 157 -12.18 -15.69 -20.91
CA VAL A 157 -11.11 -16.51 -21.50
C VAL A 157 -10.86 -17.77 -20.67
N ASP A 158 -10.61 -18.88 -21.35
CA ASP A 158 -10.25 -20.14 -20.67
C ASP A 158 -8.77 -20.11 -20.25
N LEU A 159 -8.54 -20.05 -18.94
CA LEU A 159 -7.22 -20.14 -18.30
C LEU A 159 -7.13 -21.37 -17.39
N GLY A 160 -7.97 -22.38 -17.63
CA GLY A 160 -8.11 -23.55 -16.75
C GLY A 160 -6.78 -24.25 -16.50
N LYS A 161 -5.92 -24.35 -17.52
CA LYS A 161 -4.59 -24.95 -17.39
C LYS A 161 -3.70 -24.14 -16.44
N GLU A 162 -3.54 -22.84 -16.67
CA GLU A 162 -2.68 -21.98 -15.83
C GLU A 162 -3.20 -21.84 -14.39
N ILE A 163 -4.53 -21.85 -14.21
CA ILE A 163 -5.17 -21.86 -12.90
C ILE A 163 -4.80 -23.13 -12.14
N MET A 164 -4.91 -24.29 -12.78
CA MET A 164 -4.60 -25.59 -12.16
C MET A 164 -3.11 -25.72 -11.85
N GLU A 165 -2.23 -25.29 -12.75
CA GLU A 165 -0.77 -25.27 -12.51
C GLU A 165 -0.44 -24.37 -11.30
N SER A 166 -1.08 -23.21 -11.17
CA SER A 166 -0.88 -22.31 -10.03
C SER A 166 -1.39 -22.90 -8.72
N LEU A 167 -2.56 -23.53 -8.77
CA LEU A 167 -3.20 -24.20 -7.64
C LEU A 167 -2.34 -25.37 -7.13
N ASP A 168 -1.76 -26.17 -8.02
CA ASP A 168 -0.90 -27.30 -7.67
C ASP A 168 0.39 -26.83 -6.96
N GLY A 169 0.85 -25.62 -7.25
CA GLY A 169 1.98 -24.99 -6.57
C GLY A 169 1.69 -24.47 -5.15
N ILE A 170 0.44 -24.49 -4.67
CA ILE A 170 0.10 -23.99 -3.33
C ILE A 170 0.49 -25.01 -2.26
N GLU A 171 1.46 -24.66 -1.42
CA GLU A 171 1.99 -25.54 -0.36
C GLU A 171 0.96 -25.86 0.74
N ASN A 172 0.07 -24.92 1.06
CA ASN A 172 -0.93 -25.12 2.11
C ASN A 172 -2.09 -26.01 1.60
N PRO A 173 -2.25 -27.24 2.11
CA PRO A 173 -3.24 -28.18 1.58
C PRO A 173 -4.68 -27.73 1.81
N TRP A 174 -4.93 -26.99 2.89
CA TRP A 174 -6.25 -26.46 3.19
C TRP A 174 -6.64 -25.37 2.18
N LEU A 175 -5.73 -24.43 1.89
CA LEU A 175 -5.96 -23.40 0.87
C LEU A 175 -6.15 -24.01 -0.52
N GLN A 176 -5.32 -25.00 -0.87
CA GLN A 176 -5.43 -25.71 -2.13
C GLN A 176 -6.80 -26.42 -2.26
N LYS A 177 -7.22 -27.17 -1.23
CA LYS A 177 -8.52 -27.85 -1.22
C LYS A 177 -9.69 -26.88 -1.31
N TRP A 178 -9.61 -25.75 -0.60
CA TRP A 178 -10.64 -24.71 -0.63
C TRP A 178 -10.77 -24.09 -2.04
N LEU A 179 -9.66 -23.77 -2.69
CA LEU A 179 -9.67 -23.23 -4.06
C LEU A 179 -10.18 -24.26 -5.08
N ARG A 180 -9.82 -25.55 -4.95
CA ARG A 180 -10.38 -26.63 -5.79
C ARG A 180 -11.90 -26.68 -5.73
N ARG A 181 -12.45 -26.61 -4.50
CA ARG A 181 -13.90 -26.60 -4.30
C ARG A 181 -14.54 -25.39 -4.96
N ARG A 182 -13.95 -24.21 -4.79
CA ARG A 182 -14.42 -22.96 -5.40
C ARG A 182 -14.44 -23.03 -6.93
N LEU A 183 -13.44 -23.67 -7.55
CA LEU A 183 -13.40 -23.88 -8.99
C LEU A 183 -14.50 -24.83 -9.47
N ALA A 184 -14.69 -25.96 -8.79
CA ALA A 184 -15.74 -26.93 -9.13
C ALA A 184 -17.16 -26.35 -9.02
N GLU A 185 -17.39 -25.51 -8.01
CA GLU A 185 -18.67 -24.79 -7.83
C GLU A 185 -18.95 -23.79 -8.96
N LYS A 186 -17.90 -23.21 -9.56
CA LYS A 186 -18.03 -22.27 -10.69
C LYS A 186 -18.25 -22.98 -12.02
N SER A 187 -17.65 -24.15 -12.24
CA SER A 187 -17.84 -24.93 -13.49
C SER A 187 -19.24 -25.53 -13.62
N ASN A 188 -20.02 -25.57 -12.54
CA ASN A 188 -21.40 -26.08 -12.50
C ASN A 188 -22.47 -24.98 -12.63
N ARG A 189 -22.08 -23.73 -12.93
CA ARG A 189 -22.96 -22.60 -13.19
C ARG A 189 -22.84 -22.16 -14.64
#